data_AF-A0A0F9KZ87-F1
#
_entry.id   AF-A0A0F9KZ87-F1
#
_cell.length_a   1.000
_cell.length_b   1.000
_cell.length_c   1.000
_cell.angle_alpha   90.00
_cell.angle_beta   90.00
_cell.angle_gamma   90.00
#
_symmetry.space_group_name_H-M   'P 1'
#
loop_
_entity.id
_entity.type
_entity.pdbx_description
1 polymer ?
#
loop_
_entity_poly.entity_id
_entity_poly.type
_entity_poly.pdbx_seq_one_letter_code
_entity_poly.pdbx_strand_id
1 'polypeptide(L)' 'MTERDNLQRHTIIALVEDRPGVLNRVASKWRQRGFNIESLAVGHSETAGLSRMTFVVDAASISKAWPSVTPRRRVSPA' A
#
# COMPACT_ATOMS: atom_id res chain seq x y z
N MET A 1 -1.69 -22.62 -20.25
CA MET A 1 -2.18 -21.30 -20.67
C MET A 1 -2.23 -20.44 -19.42
N THR A 2 -1.09 -19.89 -19.02
CA THR A 2 -0.94 -19.21 -17.73
C THR A 2 -1.50 -17.81 -17.89
N GLU A 3 -2.73 -17.62 -17.43
CA GLU A 3 -3.31 -16.32 -17.17
C GLU A 3 -2.32 -15.57 -16.28
N ARG A 4 -1.74 -14.49 -16.79
CA ARG A 4 -0.88 -13.64 -15.97
C ARG A 4 -1.80 -13.06 -14.91
N ASP A 5 -1.82 -13.68 -13.73
CA ASP A 5 -2.27 -13.04 -12.51
C ASP A 5 -1.69 -11.63 -12.58
N ASN A 6 -2.58 -10.65 -12.69
CA ASN A 6 -2.23 -9.25 -12.63
C ASN A 6 -1.76 -8.97 -11.20
N LEU A 7 -0.58 -9.50 -10.84
CA LEU A 7 0.20 -9.22 -9.65
C LEU A 7 0.70 -7.78 -9.76
N GLN A 8 -0.23 -6.84 -9.81
CA GLN A 8 0.06 -5.43 -9.82
C GLN A 8 0.51 -5.10 -8.40
N ARG A 9 1.82 -5.09 -8.16
CA ARG A 9 2.39 -4.71 -6.87
C ARG A 9 2.30 -3.21 -6.73
N HIS A 10 1.73 -2.74 -5.62
CA HIS A 10 1.73 -1.33 -5.27
C HIS A 10 2.69 -1.10 -4.11
N THR A 11 3.56 -0.11 -4.29
CA THR A 11 4.43 0.38 -3.22
C THR A 11 3.79 1.61 -2.60
N ILE A 12 3.64 1.60 -1.27
CA ILE A 12 3.03 2.67 -0.50
C ILE A 12 4.06 3.14 0.51
N ILE A 13 4.36 4.43 0.49
CA ILE A 13 5.28 5.05 1.43
C ILE A 13 4.47 5.98 2.34
N ALA A 14 4.64 5.82 3.64
CA ALA A 14 3.99 6.64 4.65
C ALA A 14 5.02 7.16 5.65
N LEU A 15 4.85 8.43 6.03
CA LEU A 15 5.50 8.98 7.21
C LEU A 15 4.60 8.71 8.41
N VAL A 16 5.17 8.14 9.47
CA VAL A 16 4.45 7.82 10.70
C VAL A 16 5.23 8.30 11.90
N GLU A 17 4.56 8.47 13.04
CA GLU A 17 5.25 8.84 14.27
C GLU A 17 6.24 7.77 14.72
N ASP A 18 7.44 8.18 15.14
CA ASP A 18 8.47 7.29 15.67
C ASP A 18 8.20 6.98 17.15
N ARG A 19 7.20 6.14 17.42
CA ARG A 19 6.82 5.70 18.77
C ARG A 19 6.53 4.20 18.83
N PRO A 20 6.76 3.55 19.99
CA PRO A 20 6.43 2.15 20.17
C PRO A 20 4.97 1.84 19.83
N GLY A 21 4.73 0.74 19.11
CA GLY A 21 3.38 0.27 18.76
C GLY A 21 2.78 0.85 17.49
N VAL A 22 3.38 1.89 16.88
CA VAL A 22 2.89 2.48 15.62
C VAL A 22 2.91 1.47 14.48
N LEU A 23 3.99 0.68 14.35
CA LEU A 23 4.09 -0.39 13.37
C LEU A 23 2.93 -1.39 13.49
N ASN A 24 2.67 -1.89 14.70
CA ASN A 24 1.59 -2.85 14.95
C ASN A 24 0.22 -2.25 14.62
N ARG A 25 -0.01 -0.97 14.95
CA ARG A 25 -1.26 -0.29 14.64
C ARG A 25 -1.47 -0.18 13.13
N VAL A 26 -0.43 0.18 12.38
CA VAL A 26 -0.50 0.27 10.92
C VAL A 26 -0.69 -1.11 10.30
N ALA A 27 0.13 -2.09 10.65
CA ALA A 27 0.01 -3.47 10.15
C ALA A 27 -1.37 -4.09 10.44
N SER A 28 -1.92 -3.84 11.64
CA SER A 28 -3.26 -4.29 12.00
C SER A 28 -4.35 -3.68 11.11
N LYS A 29 -4.21 -2.39 10.73
CA LYS A 29 -5.16 -1.73 9.81
C LYS A 29 -5.11 -2.32 8.40
N TRP A 30 -3.92 -2.67 7.91
CA TRP A 30 -3.76 -3.38 6.63
C TRP A 30 -4.43 -4.75 6.65
N ARG A 31 -4.20 -5.52 7.72
CA ARG A 31 -4.84 -6.83 7.92
C ARG A 31 -6.37 -6.73 7.99
N GLN A 32 -6.92 -5.74 8.69
CA GLN A 32 -8.38 -5.52 8.78
C GLN A 32 -9.05 -5.26 7.43
N ARG A 33 -8.31 -4.73 6.45
CA ARG A 33 -8.84 -4.41 5.11
C ARG A 33 -8.60 -5.53 4.10
N GLY A 34 -8.03 -6.66 4.51
CA GLY A 34 -7.77 -7.80 3.61
C GLY A 34 -6.63 -7.54 2.62
N PHE A 35 -5.70 -6.64 2.95
CA PHE A 35 -4.48 -6.46 2.17
C PHE A 35 -3.43 -7.50 2.55
N ASN A 36 -2.91 -8.20 1.56
CA ASN A 36 -1.73 -9.02 1.75
C ASN A 36 -0.48 -8.13 1.65
N ILE A 37 0.33 -8.09 2.70
CA ILE A 37 1.61 -7.36 2.71
C ILE A 37 2.67 -8.31 2.21
N GLU A 38 3.23 -8.03 1.05
CA GLU A 38 4.34 -8.80 0.48
C GLU A 38 5.67 -8.40 1.13
N SER A 39 5.86 -7.11 1.37
CA SER A 39 7.04 -6.60 2.08
C SER A 39 6.73 -5.35 2.89
N LEU A 40 7.48 -5.19 3.97
CA LEU A 40 7.42 -4.03 4.85
C LEU A 40 8.83 -3.66 5.30
N ALA A 41 9.18 -2.39 5.15
CA ALA A 41 10.42 -1.81 5.65
C ALA A 41 10.15 -0.54 6.45
N VAL A 42 10.88 -0.35 7.54
CA VAL A 42 10.79 0.83 8.40
C VAL A 42 12.19 1.37 8.64
N GLY A 43 12.34 2.69 8.59
CA GLY A 43 13.56 3.37 8.97
C GLY A 43 13.29 4.80 9.40
N HIS A 44 14.32 5.47 9.91
CA HIS A 44 14.25 6.89 10.22
C HIS A 44 13.95 7.71 8.95
N SER A 45 13.14 8.75 9.10
CA SER A 45 12.93 9.72 8.03
C SER A 45 13.87 10.92 8.19
N GLU A 46 13.88 11.78 7.19
CA GLU A 46 14.52 13.10 7.22
C GLU A 46 13.96 14.04 8.29
N THR A 47 12.75 13.75 8.81
CA THR A 47 12.08 14.56 9.83
C THR A 47 12.20 13.90 11.19
N ALA A 48 12.76 14.63 12.17
CA ALA A 48 12.88 14.15 13.54
C ALA A 48 11.50 13.79 14.13
N GLY A 49 11.43 12.64 14.80
CA GLY A 49 10.18 12.12 15.36
C GLY A 49 9.23 11.44 14.36
N LEU A 50 9.60 11.37 13.08
CA LEU A 50 8.90 10.60 12.06
C LEU A 50 9.78 9.48 11.49
N SER A 51 9.16 8.34 11.26
CA SER A 51 9.73 7.16 10.61
C SER A 51 9.08 6.98 9.25
N ARG A 52 9.89 6.58 8.26
CA ARG A 52 9.43 6.24 6.92
C ARG A 52 9.11 4.75 6.87
N MET A 53 7.84 4.43 6.61
CA MET A 53 7.38 3.06 6.38
C MET A 53 7.08 2.85 4.90
N THR A 54 7.63 1.77 4.34
CA THR A 54 7.39 1.34 2.97
C THR A 54 6.70 -0.02 2.98
N PHE A 55 5.57 -0.11 2.28
CA PHE A 55 4.78 -1.32 2.15
C PHE A 55 4.71 -1.70 0.68
N VAL A 56 4.89 -2.98 0.37
CA VAL A 56 4.52 -3.54 -0.93
C VAL A 56 3.31 -4.44 -0.73
N VAL A 57 2.25 -4.16 -1.47
CA VAL A 57 0.96 -4.86 -1.38
C VAL A 57 0.47 -5.29 -2.76
N ASP A 58 -0.34 -6.34 -2.79
CA ASP A 58 -0.97 -6.85 -4.01
C ASP A 58 -2.21 -6.01 -4.40
N ALA A 59 -2.30 -5.54 -5.66
CA ALA A 59 -3.42 -4.74 -6.17
C ALA A 59 -4.74 -5.48 -6.22
N ALA A 60 -4.74 -6.82 -6.26
CA ALA A 60 -5.97 -7.59 -6.16
C ALA A 60 -6.75 -7.19 -4.89
N SER A 61 -6.05 -6.72 -3.86
CA SER A 61 -6.63 -6.17 -2.63
C SER A 61 -6.92 -4.65 -2.69
N ILE A 62 -6.24 -3.86 -3.54
CA ILE A 62 -6.46 -2.40 -3.67
C ILE A 62 -7.73 -2.05 -4.44
N SER A 63 -8.13 -2.86 -5.41
CA SER A 63 -9.38 -2.62 -6.15
C SER A 63 -10.64 -2.66 -5.26
N LYS A 64 -10.52 -3.15 -4.01
CA LYS A 64 -11.64 -3.34 -3.10
C LYS A 64 -11.82 -2.24 -2.05
N ALA A 65 -10.84 -1.35 -1.83
CA ALA A 65 -10.81 -0.60 -0.57
C ALA A 65 -10.27 0.85 -0.60
N TRP A 66 -10.07 1.47 -1.76
CA TRP A 66 -9.78 2.91 -1.80
C TRP A 66 -10.74 3.67 -2.72
N PRO A 67 -11.62 4.54 -2.18
CA PRO A 67 -12.39 5.44 -3.03
C PRO A 67 -11.43 6.52 -3.55
N SER A 68 -11.40 6.72 -4.87
CA SER A 68 -10.79 7.85 -5.62
C SER A 68 -9.47 7.63 -6.37
N VAL A 69 -9.19 6.46 -6.95
CA VAL A 69 -8.27 6.38 -8.10
C VAL A 69 -8.91 5.54 -9.21
N THR A 70 -9.87 6.12 -9.93
CA THR A 70 -10.37 5.54 -11.17
C THR A 70 -9.32 5.75 -12.25
N PRO A 71 -8.75 4.71 -12.88
CA PRO A 71 -7.94 4.90 -14.08
C PRO A 71 -8.85 5.52 -15.14
N ARG A 72 -8.56 6.76 -15.57
CA ARG A 72 -9.31 7.42 -16.64
C ARG A 72 -9.26 6.52 -17.87
N ARG A 73 -10.39 5.88 -18.19
CA ARG A 73 -10.62 5.25 -19.50
C ARG A 73 -10.32 6.31 -20.56
N ARG A 74 -9.24 6.11 -21.31
CA ARG A 74 -9.02 6.81 -22.58
C ARG A 74 -10.11 6.31 -23.52
N VAL A 75 -11.12 7.14 -23.76
CA VAL A 75 -12.04 6.94 -24.89
C VAL A 75 -11.27 7.34 -26.14
N SER A 76 -11.02 6.38 -27.03
CA SER A 76 -10.60 6.65 -28.40
C SER A 76 -11.87 6.98 -29.21
N PRO A 77 -11.94 8.11 -29.93
CA PRO A 77 -13.01 8.33 -30.88
C PRO A 77 -12.73 7.47 -32.13
N ALA A 78 -13.79 6.83 -32.62
CA ALA A 78 -13.90 6.37 -34.00
C ALA A 78 -14.30 7.55 -34.89
#